data_AF-A0A1F6R934-F1
#
_entry.id   AF-A0A1F6R934-F1
#
_cell.length_a   1.000
_cell.length_b   1.000
_cell.length_c   1.000
_cell.angle_alpha   90.00
_cell.angle_beta   90.00
_cell.angle_gamma   90.00
#
_symmetry.space_group_name_H-M   'P 1'
#
loop_
_entity.id
_entity.type
_entity.pdbx_description
1 polymer ?
#
loop_
_entity_poly.entity_id
_entity_poly.type
_entity_poly.pdbx_seq_one_letter_code
_entity_poly.pdbx_strand_id
1 'polypeptide(L)'
;MKKLSIILILIVSFAYVRFYPYITLNSPEIENIYTPIEKILTSSANITDKSEYKIPQTLVTGLITTGTVLTGFSLAEVLVALGIVGVVSALVIPGVYIGIREQQYKTSLKKAYKDLTQVTMLIKQKNKNTLSGVFTSPTSLRDEYLSYMNYLKICDPAATQGECWYSGGGYRLDDGLIFVNLAWWFDGSEAGAVLSNGMNLYFNWDVSYNCSNSAPTLPECGRIFVDVNGMKGPNTWGKDMYFFFVNEDRLIPSGPLVEDTCEGSEGTGCAGVYLTE
;
A
#
# COMPACT_ATOMS: atom_id res chain seq x y z
N MET A 1 -8.18 -10.19 40.82
CA MET A 1 -8.25 -9.00 39.94
C MET A 1 -6.88 -8.39 39.65
N LYS A 2 -6.08 -7.92 40.64
CA LYS A 2 -4.72 -7.37 40.38
C LYS A 2 -3.77 -8.31 39.62
N LYS A 3 -3.77 -9.62 39.92
CA LYS A 3 -2.96 -10.61 39.18
C LYS A 3 -3.40 -10.80 37.72
N LEU A 4 -4.68 -10.67 37.42
CA LEU A 4 -5.22 -10.86 36.06
C LEU A 4 -4.90 -9.66 35.16
N SER A 5 -4.95 -8.43 35.69
CA SER A 5 -4.50 -7.23 34.96
C SER A 5 -3.00 -7.26 34.66
N ILE A 6 -2.17 -7.74 35.60
CA ILE A 6 -0.72 -7.88 35.38
C ILE A 6 -0.42 -8.94 34.30
N ILE A 7 -1.16 -10.05 34.30
CA ILE A 7 -1.04 -11.08 33.25
C ILE A 7 -1.46 -10.52 31.88
N LEU A 8 -2.54 -9.74 31.81
CA LEU A 8 -2.97 -9.12 30.56
C LEU A 8 -1.93 -8.13 30.01
N ILE A 9 -1.37 -7.28 30.89
CA ILE A 9 -0.31 -6.32 30.54
C ILE A 9 0.96 -7.07 30.09
N LEU A 10 1.35 -8.14 30.79
CA LEU A 10 2.51 -8.95 30.43
C LEU A 10 2.30 -9.69 29.11
N ILE A 11 1.12 -10.24 28.84
CA ILE A 11 0.81 -10.93 27.57
C ILE A 11 0.83 -9.94 26.40
N VAL A 12 0.23 -8.76 26.57
CA VAL A 12 0.24 -7.71 25.54
C VAL A 12 1.67 -7.22 25.30
N SER A 13 2.47 -7.04 26.35
CA SER A 13 3.87 -6.63 26.25
C SER A 13 4.77 -7.73 25.62
N PHE A 14 4.55 -9.01 25.97
CA PHE A 14 5.32 -10.13 25.42
C PHE A 14 4.97 -10.40 23.95
N ALA A 15 3.70 -10.27 23.57
CA ALA A 15 3.27 -10.36 22.19
C ALA A 15 3.90 -9.23 21.35
N TYR A 16 3.92 -8.00 21.88
CA TYR A 16 4.55 -6.86 21.20
C TYR A 16 6.06 -7.07 20.95
N VAL A 17 6.80 -7.57 21.95
CA VAL A 17 8.26 -7.80 21.85
C VAL A 17 8.62 -8.99 20.95
N ARG A 18 7.77 -10.03 20.88
CA ARG A 18 8.04 -11.24 20.08
C ARG A 18 7.69 -11.09 18.60
N PHE A 19 6.71 -10.27 18.25
CA PHE A 19 6.28 -10.10 16.86
C PHE A 19 7.09 -9.03 16.08
N TYR A 20 7.85 -8.17 16.76
CA TYR A 20 8.71 -7.16 16.10
C TYR A 20 10.12 -7.11 16.73
N PRO A 21 11.02 -8.05 16.42
CA PRO A 21 12.36 -8.09 17.00
C PRO A 21 13.33 -6.99 16.47
N TYR A 22 12.91 -6.11 15.56
CA TYR A 22 13.77 -5.15 14.87
C TYR A 22 13.23 -3.71 14.80
N ILE A 23 12.52 -3.25 15.83
CA ILE A 23 12.14 -1.82 15.90
C ILE A 23 12.83 -1.18 17.10
N THR A 24 13.78 -0.30 16.81
CA THR A 24 14.41 0.56 17.81
C THR A 24 13.39 1.56 18.34
N LEU A 25 13.28 1.69 19.66
CA LEU A 25 12.29 2.49 20.42
C LEU A 25 12.22 4.00 20.08
N ASN A 26 13.06 4.51 19.18
CA ASN A 26 13.16 5.93 18.82
C ASN A 26 12.80 6.22 17.34
N SER A 27 12.05 5.34 16.66
CA SER A 27 11.54 5.64 15.31
C SER A 27 10.31 6.56 15.37
N PRO A 28 10.22 7.62 14.54
CA PRO A 28 9.02 8.48 14.46
C PRO A 28 7.75 7.73 14.00
N GLU A 29 7.88 6.50 13.48
CA GLU A 29 6.75 5.64 13.12
C GLU A 29 6.02 5.08 14.37
N ILE A 30 6.69 5.02 15.51
CA ILE A 30 6.11 4.59 16.80
C ILE A 30 5.15 5.65 17.36
N GLU A 31 5.47 6.93 17.24
CA GLU A 31 4.68 8.02 17.84
C GLU A 31 3.26 8.11 17.25
N ASN A 32 3.12 7.78 15.96
CA ASN A 32 1.84 7.75 15.23
C ASN A 32 0.99 6.49 15.51
N ILE A 33 1.57 5.41 16.05
CA ILE A 33 0.86 4.17 16.43
C ILE A 33 0.45 4.21 17.90
N TYR A 34 1.24 4.86 18.76
CA TYR A 34 0.96 4.96 20.19
C TYR A 34 -0.19 5.92 20.51
N THR A 35 -0.31 7.03 19.78
CA THR A 35 -1.30 8.08 20.05
C THR A 35 -2.77 7.61 19.97
N PRO A 36 -3.18 6.74 19.02
CA PRO A 36 -4.53 6.17 19.00
C PRO A 36 -4.77 5.14 20.11
N ILE A 37 -3.80 4.27 20.39
CA ILE A 37 -3.92 3.20 21.39
C ILE A 37 -3.93 3.78 22.81
N GLU A 38 -3.13 4.81 23.08
CA GLU A 38 -3.11 5.53 24.35
C GLU A 38 -4.42 6.29 24.60
N LYS A 39 -5.05 6.85 23.55
CA LYS A 39 -6.40 7.44 23.61
C LYS A 39 -7.48 6.42 23.94
N ILE A 40 -7.41 5.23 23.34
CA ILE A 40 -8.37 4.15 23.60
C ILE A 40 -8.23 3.66 25.05
N LEU A 41 -6.99 3.46 25.52
CA LEU A 41 -6.73 3.03 26.90
C LEU A 41 -7.14 4.09 27.93
N THR A 42 -6.90 5.39 27.68
CA THR A 42 -7.30 6.48 28.60
C THR A 42 -8.81 6.72 28.63
N SER A 43 -9.50 6.58 27.48
CA SER A 43 -10.97 6.70 27.41
C SER A 43 -11.72 5.56 28.11
N SER A 44 -11.12 4.36 28.17
CA SER A 44 -11.73 3.18 28.78
C SER A 44 -11.47 3.03 30.29
N ALA A 45 -10.50 3.76 30.84
CA ALA A 45 -10.00 3.51 32.20
C ALA A 45 -10.15 4.69 33.19
N ASN A 46 -10.50 5.90 32.76
CA ASN A 46 -10.64 7.07 33.66
C ASN A 46 -9.39 7.28 34.57
N ILE A 47 -8.19 7.06 34.02
CA ILE A 47 -6.92 7.15 34.74
C ILE A 47 -6.29 8.52 34.47
N THR A 48 -6.21 9.36 35.49
CA THR A 48 -5.73 10.75 35.42
C THR A 48 -4.28 10.95 35.87
N ASP A 49 -3.54 9.90 36.22
CA ASP A 49 -2.14 10.03 36.66
C ASP A 49 -1.15 9.33 35.71
N LYS A 50 -0.30 10.14 35.08
CA LYS A 50 0.72 9.73 34.10
C LYS A 50 2.07 9.36 34.73
N SER A 51 2.18 9.35 36.06
CA SER A 51 3.47 9.17 36.75
C SER A 51 3.87 7.71 37.04
N GLU A 52 2.97 6.72 36.88
CA GLU A 52 3.24 5.32 37.27
C GLU A 52 3.85 4.43 36.18
N TYR A 53 4.04 4.90 34.94
CA TYR A 53 4.58 4.07 33.86
C TYR A 53 6.05 4.40 33.52
N LYS A 54 6.94 4.23 34.49
CA LYS A 54 8.33 3.86 34.20
C LYS A 54 8.47 2.40 34.55
N ILE A 55 8.58 1.51 33.55
CA ILE A 55 8.92 0.11 33.78
C ILE A 55 10.33 0.10 34.40
N PRO A 56 10.49 -0.22 35.70
CA PRO A 56 11.80 -0.21 36.31
C PRO A 56 12.55 -1.44 35.80
N GLN A 57 13.71 -1.26 35.17
CA GLN A 57 14.60 -2.37 34.76
C GLN A 57 14.99 -3.29 35.93
N THR A 58 14.74 -2.88 37.17
CA THR A 58 14.94 -3.65 38.41
C THR A 58 13.90 -4.75 38.64
N LEU A 59 12.76 -4.74 37.95
CA LEU A 59 11.76 -5.82 38.08
C LEU A 59 12.20 -7.12 37.40
N VAL A 60 13.12 -7.02 36.42
CA VAL A 60 13.63 -8.16 35.65
C VAL A 60 14.72 -8.92 36.42
N THR A 61 15.46 -8.24 37.31
CA THR A 61 16.58 -8.83 38.07
C THR A 61 16.16 -9.46 39.40
N GLY A 62 15.04 -9.05 39.99
CA GLY A 62 14.56 -9.61 41.26
C GLY A 62 13.95 -11.02 41.18
N LEU A 63 13.65 -11.50 39.97
CA LEU A 63 12.95 -12.78 39.77
C LEU A 63 13.87 -14.01 39.77
N ILE A 64 15.19 -13.83 39.69
CA ILE A 64 16.16 -14.93 39.51
C ILE A 64 16.74 -15.41 40.86
N THR A 65 16.67 -14.61 41.92
CA THR A 65 17.41 -14.88 43.19
C THR A 65 16.58 -15.38 44.37
N THR A 66 15.25 -15.53 44.25
CA THR A 66 14.46 -16.25 45.25
C THR A 66 13.68 -17.35 44.55
N GLY A 67 14.07 -18.60 44.79
CA GLY A 67 13.38 -19.81 44.33
C GLY A 67 12.01 -20.00 44.97
N THR A 68 11.10 -19.03 44.79
CA THR A 68 9.69 -19.24 45.02
C THR A 68 9.15 -19.95 43.79
N VAL A 69 8.82 -21.24 43.95
CA VAL A 69 8.08 -22.02 42.97
C VAL A 69 6.83 -21.23 42.58
N LEU A 70 6.80 -20.69 41.36
CA LEU A 70 5.58 -20.17 40.76
C LEU A 70 4.62 -21.35 40.66
N THR A 71 3.59 -21.36 41.50
CA THR A 71 2.46 -22.27 41.36
C THR A 71 1.97 -22.17 39.91
N GLY A 72 2.01 -23.29 39.17
CA GLY A 72 1.57 -23.31 37.77
C GLY A 72 0.17 -22.73 37.62
N PHE A 73 -0.10 -22.08 36.48
CA PHE A 73 -1.42 -21.51 36.21
C PHE A 73 -2.47 -22.62 36.23
N SER A 74 -3.62 -22.35 36.87
CA SER A 74 -4.74 -23.27 36.79
C SER A 74 -5.29 -23.30 35.36
N LEU A 75 -5.86 -24.44 34.96
CA LEU A 75 -6.50 -24.58 33.64
C LEU A 75 -7.58 -23.50 33.43
N ALA A 76 -8.33 -23.17 34.48
CA ALA A 76 -9.36 -22.14 34.45
C ALA A 76 -8.78 -20.74 34.17
N GLU A 77 -7.65 -20.37 34.78
CA GLU A 77 -6.99 -19.08 34.53
C GLU A 77 -6.50 -18.96 33.08
N VAL A 78 -5.93 -20.03 32.53
CA VAL A 78 -5.48 -20.05 31.13
C VAL A 78 -6.67 -19.93 30.17
N LEU A 79 -7.77 -20.64 30.43
CA LEU A 79 -8.98 -20.58 29.60
C LEU A 79 -9.64 -19.19 29.61
N VAL A 80 -9.73 -18.55 30.78
CA VAL A 80 -10.27 -17.18 30.89
C VAL A 80 -9.35 -16.20 30.17
N ALA A 81 -8.03 -16.32 30.32
CA ALA A 81 -7.08 -15.46 29.64
C ALA A 81 -7.16 -15.59 28.10
N LEU A 82 -7.20 -16.82 27.58
CA LEU A 82 -7.37 -17.08 26.14
C LEU A 82 -8.73 -16.57 25.62
N GLY A 83 -9.79 -16.71 26.42
CA GLY A 83 -11.12 -16.16 26.09
C GLY A 83 -11.12 -14.65 25.95
N ILE A 84 -10.51 -13.93 26.90
CA ILE A 84 -10.41 -12.46 26.87
C ILE A 84 -9.57 -12.00 25.67
N VAL A 85 -8.39 -12.60 25.47
CA VAL A 85 -7.51 -12.25 24.34
C VAL A 85 -8.20 -12.55 23.00
N GLY A 86 -8.95 -13.64 22.89
CA GLY A 86 -9.71 -13.98 21.70
C GLY A 86 -10.76 -12.93 21.34
N VAL A 87 -11.57 -12.49 22.32
CA VAL A 87 -12.61 -11.47 22.11
C VAL A 87 -12.00 -10.12 21.74
N VAL A 88 -10.96 -9.68 22.45
CA VAL A 88 -10.30 -8.39 22.17
C VAL A 88 -9.64 -8.40 20.78
N SER A 89 -8.95 -9.49 20.43
CA SER A 89 -8.29 -9.62 19.12
C SER A 89 -9.29 -9.60 17.97
N ALA A 90 -10.45 -10.26 18.13
CA ALA A 90 -11.50 -10.28 17.11
C ALA A 90 -12.06 -8.89 16.79
N LEU A 91 -12.09 -7.98 17.76
CA LEU A 91 -12.56 -6.60 17.57
C LEU A 91 -11.48 -5.70 16.94
N VAL A 92 -10.21 -5.91 17.27
CA VAL A 92 -9.13 -4.98 16.89
C VAL A 92 -8.45 -5.34 15.57
N ILE A 93 -8.25 -6.63 15.28
CA ILE A 93 -7.49 -7.08 14.09
C ILE A 93 -8.06 -6.51 12.79
N PRO A 94 -9.38 -6.53 12.52
CA PRO A 94 -9.90 -6.04 11.24
C PRO A 94 -9.62 -4.55 11.02
N GLY A 95 -9.85 -3.71 12.03
CA GLY A 95 -9.66 -2.25 11.92
C GLY A 95 -8.20 -1.86 11.72
N VAL A 96 -7.30 -2.46 12.50
CA VAL A 96 -5.86 -2.20 12.37
C VAL A 96 -5.32 -2.69 11.02
N TYR A 97 -5.78 -3.85 10.57
CA TYR A 97 -5.32 -4.44 9.31
C TYR A 97 -5.71 -3.61 8.08
N ILE A 98 -6.95 -3.11 8.03
CA ILE A 98 -7.42 -2.25 6.93
C ILE A 98 -6.60 -0.96 6.90
N GLY A 99 -6.44 -0.29 8.06
CA GLY A 99 -5.66 0.95 8.13
C GLY A 99 -4.19 0.78 7.73
N ILE A 100 -3.52 -0.29 8.18
CA ILE A 100 -2.13 -0.58 7.77
C ILE A 100 -2.04 -0.79 6.26
N ARG A 101 -2.99 -1.54 5.68
CA ARG A 101 -2.99 -1.84 4.24
C ARG A 101 -3.15 -0.57 3.40
N GLU A 102 -4.06 0.32 3.79
CA GLU A 102 -4.27 1.60 3.09
C GLU A 102 -2.99 2.46 3.10
N GLN A 103 -2.32 2.55 4.25
CA GLN A 103 -1.05 3.27 4.36
C GLN A 103 0.06 2.63 3.52
N GLN A 104 0.11 1.29 3.48
CA GLN A 104 1.04 0.56 2.63
C GLN A 104 0.79 0.87 1.15
N TYR A 105 -0.47 0.87 0.70
CA TYR A 105 -0.80 1.16 -0.69
C TYR A 105 -0.47 2.60 -1.08
N LYS A 106 -0.83 3.59 -0.24
CA LYS A 106 -0.44 5.00 -0.47
C LYS A 106 1.08 5.16 -0.54
N THR A 107 1.83 4.47 0.33
CA THR A 107 3.30 4.50 0.32
C THR A 107 3.87 3.88 -0.95
N SER A 108 3.35 2.72 -1.37
CA SER A 108 3.75 2.06 -2.62
C SER A 108 3.40 2.89 -3.85
N LEU A 109 2.25 3.57 -3.87
CA LEU A 109 1.88 4.54 -4.91
C LEU A 109 2.89 5.68 -4.99
N LYS A 110 3.20 6.33 -3.85
CA LYS A 110 4.20 7.41 -3.78
C LYS A 110 5.56 6.95 -4.29
N LYS A 111 5.94 5.71 -3.99
CA LYS A 111 7.15 5.10 -4.54
C LYS A 111 7.07 4.90 -6.06
N ALA A 112 5.99 4.29 -6.56
CA ALA A 112 5.80 4.05 -7.98
C ALA A 112 5.84 5.37 -8.78
N TYR A 113 5.17 6.41 -8.29
CA TYR A 113 5.20 7.73 -8.94
C TYR A 113 6.59 8.35 -8.96
N LYS A 114 7.35 8.25 -7.86
CA LYS A 114 8.74 8.75 -7.82
C LYS A 114 9.64 8.01 -8.80
N ASP A 115 9.58 6.69 -8.80
CA ASP A 115 10.39 5.84 -9.67
C ASP A 115 10.03 6.12 -11.15
N LEU A 116 8.74 6.13 -11.49
CA LEU A 116 8.27 6.42 -12.86
C LEU A 116 8.64 7.83 -13.28
N THR A 117 8.41 8.85 -12.43
CA THR A 117 8.76 10.24 -12.75
C THR A 117 10.26 10.41 -13.01
N GLN A 118 11.11 9.76 -12.21
CA GLN A 118 12.55 9.75 -12.42
C GLN A 118 12.91 9.15 -13.78
N VAL A 119 12.33 8.00 -14.12
CA VAL A 119 12.55 7.33 -15.40
C VAL A 119 12.06 8.19 -16.57
N THR A 120 10.87 8.79 -16.47
CA THR A 120 10.33 9.72 -17.47
C THR A 120 11.32 10.86 -17.75
N MET A 121 11.94 11.43 -16.70
CA MET A 121 12.94 12.49 -16.86
C MET A 121 14.21 12.01 -17.57
N LEU A 122 14.67 10.77 -17.30
CA LEU A 122 15.83 10.18 -17.98
C LEU A 122 15.54 9.92 -19.47
N ILE A 123 14.38 9.34 -19.79
CA ILE A 123 13.94 9.11 -21.17
C ILE A 123 13.86 10.44 -21.92
N LYS A 124 13.25 11.44 -21.29
CA LYS A 124 13.14 12.79 -21.86
C LYS A 124 14.52 13.40 -22.14
N GLN A 125 15.44 13.31 -21.19
CA GLN A 125 16.81 13.83 -21.33
C GLN A 125 17.56 13.13 -22.49
N LYS A 126 17.38 11.81 -22.66
CA LYS A 126 17.92 11.05 -23.78
C LYS A 126 17.34 11.48 -25.13
N ASN A 127 16.06 11.88 -25.17
CA ASN A 127 15.30 12.19 -26.38
C ASN A 127 15.12 13.70 -26.61
N LYS A 128 16.22 14.48 -26.56
CA LYS A 128 16.22 15.94 -26.85
C LYS A 128 15.25 16.75 -25.99
N ASN A 129 15.04 16.33 -24.75
CA ASN A 129 14.13 16.95 -23.78
C ASN A 129 12.64 16.90 -24.15
N THR A 130 12.21 15.96 -25.01
CA THR A 130 10.79 15.73 -25.33
C THR A 130 10.48 14.23 -25.32
N LEU A 131 9.24 13.87 -24.99
CA LEU A 131 8.71 12.51 -25.15
C LEU A 131 7.87 12.34 -26.43
N SER A 132 7.66 13.42 -27.18
CA SER A 132 6.93 13.36 -28.44
C SER A 132 7.67 12.52 -29.49
N GLY A 133 6.96 11.55 -30.07
CA GLY A 133 7.51 10.63 -31.07
C GLY A 133 8.50 9.58 -30.54
N VAL A 134 8.69 9.46 -29.22
CA VAL A 134 9.57 8.46 -28.61
C VAL A 134 8.96 7.06 -28.65
N PHE A 135 7.63 6.98 -28.48
CA PHE A 135 6.90 5.71 -28.40
C PHE A 135 6.07 5.47 -29.66
N THR A 136 6.05 4.23 -30.13
CA THR A 136 5.37 3.81 -31.37
C THR A 136 4.44 2.61 -31.18
N SER A 137 4.46 2.01 -30.00
CA SER A 137 3.65 0.84 -29.62
C SER A 137 3.64 0.68 -28.09
N PRO A 138 2.70 -0.09 -27.53
CA PRO A 138 2.71 -0.49 -26.11
C PRO A 138 4.04 -1.13 -25.68
N THR A 139 4.62 -1.97 -26.53
CA THR A 139 5.91 -2.62 -26.25
C THR A 139 7.07 -1.64 -26.24
N SER A 140 7.10 -0.66 -27.16
CA SER A 140 8.15 0.37 -27.17
C SER A 140 8.11 1.25 -25.91
N LEU A 141 6.90 1.59 -25.44
CA LEU A 141 6.70 2.35 -24.22
C LEU A 141 7.19 1.55 -23.01
N ARG A 142 6.78 0.28 -22.89
CA ARG A 142 7.25 -0.63 -21.84
C ARG A 142 8.78 -0.73 -21.85
N ASP A 143 9.37 -1.08 -22.99
CA ASP A 143 10.80 -1.42 -23.07
C ASP A 143 11.69 -0.20 -22.77
N GLU A 144 11.29 0.99 -23.20
CA GLU A 144 12.02 2.21 -22.88
C GLU A 144 11.97 2.53 -21.37
N TYR A 145 10.82 2.35 -20.70
CA TYR A 145 10.71 2.49 -19.24
C TYR A 145 11.51 1.41 -18.50
N LEU A 146 11.40 0.15 -18.93
CA LEU A 146 12.08 -0.97 -18.29
C LEU A 146 13.60 -0.94 -18.48
N SER A 147 14.12 -0.20 -19.46
CA SER A 147 15.57 0.01 -19.61
C SER A 147 16.22 0.71 -18.41
N TYR A 148 15.43 1.42 -17.59
CA TYR A 148 15.87 2.12 -16.37
C TYR A 148 15.31 1.53 -15.08
N MET A 149 14.48 0.49 -15.15
CA MET A 149 13.80 -0.10 -13.98
C MET A 149 14.20 -1.56 -13.76
N ASN A 150 14.21 -1.98 -12.50
CA ASN A 150 14.43 -3.37 -12.15
C ASN A 150 13.12 -4.16 -12.18
N TYR A 151 13.03 -5.15 -13.07
CA TYR A 151 11.86 -5.99 -13.26
C TYR A 151 12.16 -7.48 -13.07
N LEU A 152 11.12 -8.26 -12.77
CA LEU A 152 11.14 -9.72 -12.65
C LEU A 152 10.63 -10.39 -13.91
N LYS A 153 9.64 -9.80 -14.56
CA LYS A 153 8.96 -10.38 -15.72
C LYS A 153 8.52 -9.29 -16.69
N ILE A 154 8.63 -9.60 -17.97
CA ILE A 154 8.07 -8.82 -19.08
C ILE A 154 6.99 -9.68 -19.74
N CYS A 155 5.90 -9.04 -20.15
CA CYS A 155 4.84 -9.67 -20.93
C CYS A 155 4.56 -8.86 -22.19
N ASP A 156 4.63 -9.54 -23.33
CA ASP A 156 4.12 -9.02 -24.60
C ASP A 156 2.58 -9.04 -24.61
N PRO A 157 1.93 -8.26 -25.48
CA PRO A 157 0.47 -8.06 -25.47
C PRO A 157 -0.39 -9.30 -25.19
N ALA A 158 -0.16 -10.37 -25.95
CA ALA A 158 -0.91 -11.62 -25.80
C ALA A 158 -0.72 -12.32 -24.44
N ALA A 159 0.39 -12.07 -23.75
CA ALA A 159 0.72 -12.64 -22.45
C ALA A 159 0.43 -11.67 -21.28
N THR A 160 0.20 -10.38 -21.55
CA THR A 160 0.01 -9.38 -20.49
C THR A 160 -1.15 -9.77 -19.58
N GLN A 161 -2.30 -10.12 -20.14
CA GLN A 161 -3.43 -10.61 -19.36
C GLN A 161 -3.16 -12.02 -18.84
N GLY A 162 -3.28 -12.18 -17.52
CA GLY A 162 -3.04 -13.43 -16.80
C GLY A 162 -1.62 -13.58 -16.26
N GLU A 163 -0.61 -12.95 -16.88
CA GLU A 163 0.77 -13.08 -16.43
C GLU A 163 1.38 -11.84 -15.77
N CYS A 164 1.27 -10.66 -16.39
CA CYS A 164 1.76 -9.39 -15.83
C CYS A 164 0.63 -8.48 -15.37
N TRP A 165 -0.60 -8.85 -15.69
CA TRP A 165 -1.83 -8.17 -15.30
C TRP A 165 -2.91 -9.21 -15.06
N TYR A 166 -3.97 -8.85 -14.35
CA TYR A 166 -5.06 -9.79 -14.08
C TYR A 166 -5.80 -10.19 -15.38
N SER A 167 -6.28 -11.43 -15.39
CA SER A 167 -6.97 -12.00 -16.56
C SER A 167 -8.32 -11.31 -16.80
N GLY A 168 -8.65 -11.04 -18.06
CA GLY A 168 -9.98 -10.56 -18.47
C GLY A 168 -10.30 -9.13 -18.06
N GLY A 169 -9.30 -8.32 -17.70
CA GLY A 169 -9.50 -6.89 -17.49
C GLY A 169 -10.43 -6.54 -16.33
N GLY A 170 -10.70 -7.48 -15.41
CA GLY A 170 -11.62 -7.23 -14.31
C GLY A 170 -11.05 -6.34 -13.19
N TYR A 171 -11.76 -5.26 -12.87
CA TYR A 171 -11.41 -4.31 -11.81
C TYR A 171 -12.62 -3.95 -10.95
N ARG A 172 -12.37 -3.31 -9.82
CA ARG A 172 -13.39 -2.76 -8.93
C ARG A 172 -13.30 -1.25 -8.90
N LEU A 173 -14.44 -0.60 -8.81
CA LEU A 173 -14.53 0.82 -8.47
C LEU A 173 -14.58 0.97 -6.95
N ASP A 174 -14.25 2.17 -6.46
CA ASP A 174 -14.28 2.44 -5.02
C ASP A 174 -15.72 2.42 -4.45
N ASP A 175 -16.72 2.76 -5.28
CA ASP A 175 -18.15 2.64 -4.97
C ASP A 175 -18.66 1.19 -4.79
N GLY A 176 -17.79 0.20 -5.01
CA GLY A 176 -18.07 -1.22 -4.83
C GLY A 176 -18.57 -1.94 -6.08
N LEU A 177 -18.75 -1.25 -7.21
CA LEU A 177 -19.07 -1.88 -8.48
C LEU A 177 -17.91 -2.77 -8.94
N ILE A 178 -18.24 -3.98 -9.40
CA ILE A 178 -17.27 -4.94 -9.91
C ILE A 178 -17.48 -5.07 -11.42
N PHE A 179 -16.44 -4.76 -12.17
CA PHE A 179 -16.38 -4.94 -13.61
C PHE A 179 -15.66 -6.25 -13.88
N VAL A 180 -16.38 -7.23 -14.38
CA VAL A 180 -15.83 -8.50 -14.84
C VAL A 180 -15.87 -8.53 -16.37
N ASN A 181 -14.77 -8.88 -17.02
CA ASN A 181 -14.73 -9.11 -18.48
C ASN A 181 -15.04 -7.88 -19.36
N LEU A 182 -14.76 -6.66 -18.87
CA LEU A 182 -15.03 -5.41 -19.60
C LEU A 182 -13.71 -4.74 -19.99
N ALA A 183 -13.26 -5.10 -21.19
CA ALA A 183 -12.01 -4.74 -21.85
C ALA A 183 -11.83 -3.25 -22.22
N TRP A 184 -12.55 -2.31 -21.61
CA TRP A 184 -12.46 -0.89 -22.01
C TRP A 184 -11.11 -0.26 -21.68
N TRP A 185 -10.53 -0.65 -20.54
CA TRP A 185 -9.22 -0.17 -20.08
C TRP A 185 -8.09 -1.16 -20.35
N PHE A 186 -8.44 -2.42 -20.63
CA PHE A 186 -7.50 -3.54 -20.70
C PHE A 186 -7.96 -4.52 -21.79
N ASP A 187 -7.66 -4.24 -23.05
CA ASP A 187 -8.14 -5.05 -24.19
C ASP A 187 -7.18 -6.17 -24.63
N GLY A 188 -5.99 -6.23 -24.01
CA GLY A 188 -5.01 -7.29 -24.26
C GLY A 188 -4.10 -7.01 -25.45
N SER A 189 -4.20 -5.81 -26.03
CA SER A 189 -3.24 -5.31 -27.03
C SER A 189 -2.04 -4.60 -26.41
N GLU A 190 -2.01 -4.49 -25.08
CA GLU A 190 -1.03 -3.70 -24.35
C GLU A 190 0.07 -4.51 -23.67
N ALA A 191 1.23 -3.89 -23.50
CA ALA A 191 2.39 -4.54 -22.91
C ALA A 191 2.38 -4.41 -21.38
N GLY A 192 2.89 -5.42 -20.68
CA GLY A 192 2.95 -5.42 -19.21
C GLY A 192 4.30 -5.83 -18.66
N ALA A 193 4.49 -5.57 -17.37
CA ALA A 193 5.68 -5.97 -16.63
C ALA A 193 5.39 -6.16 -15.14
N VAL A 194 6.17 -7.03 -14.50
CA VAL A 194 6.19 -7.18 -13.05
C VAL A 194 7.52 -6.65 -12.54
N LEU A 195 7.49 -5.65 -11.67
CA LEU A 195 8.67 -5.02 -11.08
C LEU A 195 9.29 -5.90 -9.98
N SER A 196 10.57 -5.67 -9.68
CA SER A 196 11.33 -6.34 -8.61
C SER A 196 10.71 -6.21 -7.21
N ASN A 197 9.92 -5.16 -6.98
CA ASN A 197 9.18 -4.96 -5.73
C ASN A 197 7.76 -5.58 -5.75
N GLY A 198 7.41 -6.32 -6.79
CA GLY A 198 6.14 -7.04 -6.92
C GLY A 198 4.96 -6.20 -7.41
N MET A 199 5.19 -4.94 -7.81
CA MET A 199 4.15 -4.12 -8.46
C MET A 199 4.01 -4.56 -9.92
N ASN A 200 2.78 -4.49 -10.43
CA ASN A 200 2.52 -4.73 -11.84
C ASN A 200 2.39 -3.40 -12.57
N LEU A 201 2.94 -3.35 -13.78
CA LEU A 201 2.81 -2.24 -14.71
C LEU A 201 2.08 -2.71 -15.96
N TYR A 202 1.23 -1.84 -16.49
CA TYR A 202 0.54 -2.03 -17.75
C TYR A 202 0.65 -0.75 -18.59
N PHE A 203 1.15 -0.90 -19.81
CA PHE A 203 1.55 0.20 -20.68
C PHE A 203 0.60 0.27 -21.86
N ASN A 204 -0.26 1.29 -21.86
CA ASN A 204 -1.22 1.51 -22.92
C ASN A 204 -0.73 2.65 -23.82
N TRP A 205 -0.70 2.38 -25.12
CA TRP A 205 -0.31 3.33 -26.16
C TRP A 205 -1.15 3.07 -27.39
N ASP A 206 -1.65 4.13 -28.00
CA ASP A 206 -2.40 4.10 -29.27
C ASP A 206 -1.94 5.29 -30.14
N VAL A 207 -2.28 5.27 -31.42
CA VAL A 207 -2.08 6.42 -32.31
C VAL A 207 -2.72 7.69 -31.74
N SER A 208 -3.83 7.58 -31.00
CA SER A 208 -4.50 8.69 -30.30
C SER A 208 -3.68 9.29 -29.15
N TYR A 209 -2.71 8.54 -28.61
CA TYR A 209 -1.83 8.91 -27.49
C TYR A 209 -0.37 9.03 -27.95
N ASN A 210 -0.13 9.66 -29.10
CA ASN A 210 1.20 9.78 -29.71
C ASN A 210 1.83 11.18 -29.54
N CYS A 211 1.32 11.99 -28.60
CA CYS A 211 1.73 13.38 -28.39
C CYS A 211 1.59 14.32 -29.60
N SER A 212 0.88 13.89 -30.65
CA SER A 212 0.63 14.68 -31.87
C SER A 212 -0.87 14.91 -32.11
N ASN A 213 -1.72 14.04 -31.59
CA ASN A 213 -3.17 14.14 -31.74
C ASN A 213 -3.76 15.09 -30.70
N SER A 214 -4.19 16.25 -31.18
CA SER A 214 -4.68 17.36 -30.38
C SER A 214 -6.10 17.08 -29.85
N ALA A 215 -6.24 16.71 -28.58
CA ALA A 215 -7.39 17.04 -27.75
C ALA A 215 -6.92 17.98 -26.62
N PRO A 216 -7.71 18.99 -26.25
CA PRO A 216 -7.18 20.26 -25.76
C PRO A 216 -6.63 20.16 -24.34
N THR A 217 -5.48 20.82 -24.15
CA THR A 217 -4.75 21.20 -22.92
C THR A 217 -3.46 20.44 -22.61
N LEU A 218 -3.34 19.14 -22.91
CA LEU A 218 -2.13 18.36 -22.54
C LEU A 218 -1.90 17.16 -23.49
N PRO A 219 -0.91 17.20 -24.41
CA PRO A 219 -0.66 16.11 -25.36
C PRO A 219 -0.18 14.87 -24.60
N GLU A 220 -0.92 13.78 -24.79
CA GLU A 220 -0.67 12.48 -24.16
C GLU A 220 0.18 11.60 -25.09
N CYS A 221 1.30 11.08 -24.57
CA CYS A 221 2.28 10.21 -25.21
C CYS A 221 2.10 8.72 -24.82
N GLY A 222 1.09 8.40 -24.00
CA GLY A 222 0.79 7.07 -23.51
C GLY A 222 0.31 7.07 -22.05
N ARG A 223 -0.17 5.92 -21.58
CA ARG A 223 -0.63 5.70 -20.20
C ARG A 223 0.16 4.60 -19.54
N ILE A 224 0.47 4.79 -18.26
CA ILE A 224 1.06 3.76 -17.41
C ILE A 224 0.10 3.49 -16.27
N PHE A 225 -0.39 2.27 -16.22
CA PHE A 225 -1.22 1.74 -15.16
C PHE A 225 -0.32 1.00 -14.19
N VAL A 226 -0.62 1.12 -12.91
CA VAL A 226 0.16 0.53 -11.82
C VAL A 226 -0.80 -0.16 -10.88
N ASP A 227 -0.53 -1.44 -10.62
CA ASP A 227 -1.06 -2.13 -9.45
C ASP A 227 0.04 -2.22 -8.40
N VAL A 228 -0.14 -1.54 -7.26
CA VAL A 228 0.87 -1.44 -6.22
C VAL A 228 0.97 -2.70 -5.35
N ASN A 229 0.01 -3.62 -5.44
CA ASN A 229 0.04 -4.90 -4.73
C ASN A 229 0.23 -6.11 -5.66
N GLY A 230 0.24 -5.87 -6.98
CA GLY A 230 0.51 -6.86 -8.01
C GLY A 230 -0.73 -7.69 -8.34
N MET A 231 -0.59 -9.02 -8.36
CA MET A 231 -1.71 -9.92 -8.71
C MET A 231 -2.59 -10.31 -7.51
N LYS A 232 -2.42 -9.66 -6.35
CA LYS A 232 -3.01 -10.10 -5.08
C LYS A 232 -4.47 -9.69 -4.91
N GLY A 233 -4.96 -8.76 -5.72
CA GLY A 233 -6.27 -8.16 -5.51
C GLY A 233 -6.30 -7.24 -4.29
N PRO A 234 -7.40 -6.47 -4.11
CA PRO A 234 -8.68 -6.57 -4.81
C PRO A 234 -8.76 -5.95 -6.23
N ASN A 235 -7.72 -5.31 -6.75
CA ASN A 235 -7.69 -4.63 -8.06
C ASN A 235 -8.79 -3.56 -8.14
N THR A 236 -8.75 -2.63 -7.18
CA THR A 236 -9.69 -1.54 -6.98
C THR A 236 -9.04 -0.20 -7.30
N TRP A 237 -9.66 0.54 -8.20
CA TRP A 237 -9.26 1.90 -8.51
C TRP A 237 -9.19 2.78 -7.27
N GLY A 238 -8.10 3.53 -7.16
CA GLY A 238 -7.89 4.42 -6.03
C GLY A 238 -7.47 3.73 -4.75
N LYS A 239 -7.38 2.39 -4.70
CA LYS A 239 -6.84 1.67 -3.54
C LYS A 239 -5.52 0.99 -3.84
N ASP A 240 -5.49 0.10 -4.82
CA ASP A 240 -4.29 -0.60 -5.25
C ASP A 240 -3.97 -0.35 -6.74
N MET A 241 -4.95 0.09 -7.50
CA MET A 241 -4.80 0.44 -8.90
C MET A 241 -4.82 1.95 -9.14
N TYR A 242 -3.87 2.41 -9.95
CA TYR A 242 -3.69 3.81 -10.32
C TYR A 242 -3.19 3.91 -11.75
N PHE A 243 -3.33 5.07 -12.37
CA PHE A 243 -2.72 5.31 -13.68
C PHE A 243 -2.15 6.72 -13.80
N PHE A 244 -1.25 6.85 -14.76
CA PHE A 244 -0.49 8.06 -15.03
C PHE A 244 -0.51 8.33 -16.52
N PHE A 245 -0.69 9.61 -16.86
CA PHE A 245 -0.52 10.12 -18.20
C PHE A 245 0.96 10.43 -18.42
N VAL A 246 1.54 9.87 -19.48
CA VAL A 246 2.83 10.30 -19.99
C VAL A 246 2.55 11.46 -20.93
N ASN A 247 3.01 12.65 -20.60
CA ASN A 247 2.91 13.83 -21.46
C ASN A 247 4.25 14.16 -22.08
N GLU A 248 4.27 15.09 -23.05
CA GLU A 248 5.50 15.50 -23.72
C GLU A 248 6.65 15.85 -22.76
N ASP A 249 6.32 16.52 -21.64
CA ASP A 249 7.33 17.05 -20.71
C ASP A 249 7.45 16.30 -19.38
N ARG A 250 6.43 15.55 -18.96
CA ARG A 250 6.34 15.01 -17.60
C ARG A 250 5.33 13.87 -17.47
N LEU A 251 5.40 13.18 -16.34
CA LEU A 251 4.38 12.23 -15.90
C LEU A 251 3.34 12.95 -15.04
N ILE A 252 2.06 12.75 -15.33
CA ILE A 252 0.94 13.37 -14.62
C ILE A 252 0.05 12.27 -14.02
N PRO A 253 -0.22 12.26 -12.70
CA PRO A 253 -1.14 11.29 -12.11
C PRO A 253 -2.59 11.50 -12.59
N SER A 254 -3.39 10.44 -12.62
CA SER A 254 -4.83 10.54 -12.83
C SER A 254 -5.50 11.24 -11.64
N GLY A 255 -6.26 12.32 -11.87
CA GLY A 255 -6.83 13.13 -10.79
C GLY A 255 -6.91 14.62 -11.13
N PRO A 256 -5.81 15.33 -11.43
CA PRO A 256 -5.87 16.73 -11.85
C PRO A 256 -6.59 16.93 -13.19
N LEU A 257 -6.79 15.85 -13.95
CA LEU A 257 -7.33 15.85 -15.31
C LEU A 257 -8.66 15.10 -15.46
N VAL A 258 -9.16 14.48 -14.38
CA VAL A 258 -10.41 13.71 -14.37
C VAL A 258 -11.34 14.39 -13.38
N GLU A 259 -12.65 14.50 -13.67
CA GLU A 259 -13.64 15.13 -12.77
C GLU A 259 -13.88 14.36 -11.46
N ASP A 260 -13.15 13.27 -11.24
CA ASP A 260 -13.29 12.33 -10.13
C ASP A 260 -12.50 12.79 -8.88
N THR A 261 -13.22 13.07 -7.79
CA THR A 261 -12.69 13.56 -6.50
C THR A 261 -12.16 12.47 -5.55
N CYS A 262 -11.90 11.26 -6.05
CA CYS A 262 -11.42 10.09 -5.30
C CYS A 262 -12.41 9.47 -4.29
N GLU A 263 -13.07 10.25 -3.44
CA GLU A 263 -14.04 9.75 -2.47
C GLU A 263 -15.47 9.76 -3.06
N GLY A 264 -16.17 8.63 -2.95
CA GLY A 264 -17.59 8.51 -3.34
C GLY A 264 -17.84 8.41 -4.85
N SER A 265 -16.82 8.02 -5.61
CA SER A 265 -16.76 8.02 -7.07
C SER A 265 -16.07 6.75 -7.61
N GLU A 266 -15.65 6.75 -8.87
CA GLU A 266 -15.00 5.60 -9.52
C GLU A 266 -13.59 5.30 -8.95
N GLY A 267 -12.97 6.27 -8.26
CA GLY A 267 -11.63 6.15 -7.66
C GLY A 267 -10.47 6.37 -8.65
N THR A 268 -10.78 6.70 -9.90
CA THR A 268 -9.81 6.91 -10.98
C THR A 268 -8.96 8.16 -10.77
N GLY A 269 -9.48 9.16 -10.06
CA GLY A 269 -8.79 10.42 -9.73
C GLY A 269 -7.91 10.38 -8.46
N CYS A 270 -7.90 9.27 -7.73
CA CYS A 270 -7.22 9.17 -6.43
C CYS A 270 -5.71 9.33 -6.48
N ALA A 271 -5.06 9.01 -7.61
CA ALA A 271 -3.61 9.16 -7.72
C ALA A 271 -3.19 10.62 -7.53
N GLY A 272 -3.91 11.57 -8.14
CA GLY A 272 -3.66 13.00 -8.01
C GLY A 272 -3.83 13.47 -6.57
N VAL A 273 -4.90 13.07 -5.90
CA VAL A 273 -5.20 13.45 -4.52
C VAL A 273 -4.09 12.96 -3.58
N TYR A 274 -3.82 11.66 -3.55
CA TYR A 274 -2.87 11.07 -2.60
C TYR A 274 -1.40 11.46 -2.82
N LEU A 275 -1.06 11.91 -4.03
CA LEU A 275 0.28 12.41 -4.33
C LEU A 275 0.46 13.89 -3.98
N THR A 276 -0.64 14.62 -3.73
CA THR A 276 -0.62 16.01 -3.25
C THR A 276 -0.75 16.15 -1.73
N GLU A 277 -1.19 15.08 -1.03
CA GLU A 277 -1.17 14.93 0.43
C GLU A 277 0.24 14.65 1.00
#